data_AF-W5MDB6-F1
#
_entry.id   AF-W5MDB6-F1
#
_cell.length_a   1.000
_cell.length_b   1.000
_cell.length_c   1.000
_cell.angle_alpha   90.00
_cell.angle_beta   90.00
_cell.angle_gamma   90.00
#
_symmetry.space_group_name_H-M   'P 1'
#
loop_
_entity.id
_entity.type
_entity.pdbx_description
1 polymer ?
#
loop_
_entity_poly.entity_id
_entity_poly.type
_entity_poly.pdbx_seq_one_letter_code
_entity_poly.pdbx_strand_id
1 'polypeptide(L)'
;MKVVSVAVVWALSIYLAGGAQIIGGREATPHSRPYMAYLSMVRGTKCVSCGGFLVRNDFIMTAAHCSSDNITAILGAHNMVQDENSQQIIPVAKSFPFPDFCPRELDNDIMLLKLRWNATLNSAVGVLPLPKKVRDVRVGRSCSVAGWGAMDTEGEKPSPTLQEVNVTVVRRLCAQTWGRQFNEYKVCAAGPLKGGCSGDSGAPLVCRGVAIGILSFGGKPCGYFPSVFTKVAMYLDWARDVLANN
;
A
#
# COMPACT_ATOMS: atom_id res chain seq x y z
N MET A 1 -29.26 -36.71 -53.47
CA MET A 1 -29.48 -35.49 -52.65
C MET A 1 -29.22 -35.88 -51.20
N LYS A 2 -28.07 -35.53 -50.59
CA LYS A 2 -27.80 -34.28 -49.86
C LYS A 2 -28.89 -34.02 -48.80
N VAL A 3 -28.61 -33.87 -47.51
CA VAL A 3 -27.57 -33.01 -46.89
C VAL A 3 -27.14 -33.61 -45.54
N VAL A 4 -25.83 -33.72 -45.29
CA VAL A 4 -25.26 -33.98 -43.96
C VAL A 4 -24.99 -32.63 -43.30
N SER A 5 -25.59 -32.38 -42.14
CA SER A 5 -25.36 -31.17 -41.36
C SER A 5 -24.10 -31.34 -40.50
N VAL A 6 -23.06 -30.56 -40.79
CA VAL A 6 -21.85 -30.47 -39.97
C VAL A 6 -22.01 -29.30 -39.02
N ALA A 7 -22.16 -29.59 -37.72
CA ALA A 7 -22.12 -28.58 -36.69
C ALA A 7 -20.65 -28.26 -36.37
N VAL A 8 -20.19 -27.06 -36.75
CA VAL A 8 -18.86 -26.55 -36.40
C VAL A 8 -18.94 -25.98 -34.99
N VAL A 9 -18.37 -26.68 -34.02
CA VAL A 9 -18.21 -26.19 -32.64
C VAL A 9 -16.97 -25.30 -32.61
N TRP A 10 -17.17 -23.99 -32.52
CA TRP A 10 -16.10 -23.04 -32.26
C TRP A 10 -15.70 -23.14 -30.78
N ALA A 11 -14.60 -23.82 -30.50
CA ALA A 11 -13.97 -23.76 -29.18
C ALA A 11 -13.34 -22.37 -29.00
N LEU A 12 -14.00 -21.50 -28.22
CA LEU A 12 -13.36 -20.31 -27.68
C LEU A 12 -12.37 -20.75 -26.60
N SER A 13 -11.09 -20.82 -26.98
CA SER A 13 -9.99 -20.93 -26.03
C SER A 13 -9.88 -19.61 -25.26
N ILE A 14 -10.52 -19.54 -24.08
CA ILE A 14 -10.27 -18.47 -23.12
C ILE A 14 -8.87 -18.75 -22.54
N TYR A 15 -7.88 -18.01 -23.02
CA TYR A 15 -6.59 -17.92 -22.34
C TYR A 15 -6.81 -17.20 -21.00
N LEU A 16 -7.05 -17.97 -19.94
CA LEU A 16 -6.91 -17.46 -18.57
C LEU A 16 -5.41 -17.31 -18.29
N ALA A 17 -4.87 -16.14 -18.62
CA ALA A 17 -3.59 -15.69 -18.10
C ALA A 17 -3.75 -15.41 -16.59
N GLY A 18 -3.68 -16.49 -15.79
CA GLY A 18 -3.63 -16.42 -14.34
C GLY A 18 -2.28 -15.92 -13.87
N GLY A 19 -2.08 -14.60 -13.91
CA GLY A 19 -1.01 -13.93 -13.17
C GLY A 19 -1.53 -13.57 -11.78
N ALA A 20 -0.76 -13.86 -10.73
CA ALA A 20 -1.04 -13.37 -9.39
C ALA A 20 -1.03 -11.83 -9.42
N GLN A 21 -2.13 -11.20 -8.97
CA GLN A 21 -2.32 -9.74 -8.92
C GLN A 21 -2.70 -9.27 -7.51
N ILE A 22 -2.35 -8.03 -7.09
CA ILE A 22 -3.11 -7.37 -5.98
C ILE A 22 -4.57 -7.62 -6.36
N ILE A 23 -5.51 -7.88 -5.45
CA ILE A 23 -6.87 -8.24 -5.88
C ILE A 23 -7.39 -7.21 -6.90
N GLY A 24 -7.64 -7.67 -8.14
CA GLY A 24 -8.03 -6.83 -9.30
C GLY A 24 -6.97 -5.84 -9.86
N GLY A 25 -5.69 -6.03 -9.52
CA GLY A 25 -4.52 -5.24 -9.89
C GLY A 25 -3.72 -5.84 -11.03
N ARG A 26 -2.45 -5.47 -11.15
CA ARG A 26 -1.49 -6.00 -12.13
C ARG A 26 -0.07 -5.84 -11.61
N GLU A 27 0.86 -6.59 -12.16
CA GLU A 27 2.28 -6.37 -11.88
C GLU A 27 2.67 -4.94 -12.29
N ALA A 28 3.33 -4.23 -11.38
CA ALA A 28 3.86 -2.91 -11.66
C ALA A 28 5.03 -3.05 -12.65
N THR A 29 5.22 -2.07 -13.53
CA THR A 29 6.46 -2.02 -14.30
C THR A 29 7.65 -1.93 -13.33
N PRO A 30 8.71 -2.75 -13.49
CA PRO A 30 9.82 -2.76 -12.55
C PRO A 30 10.35 -1.36 -12.25
N HIS A 31 10.52 -1.08 -10.96
CA HIS A 31 11.02 0.20 -10.43
C HIS A 31 10.18 1.46 -10.78
N SER A 32 8.98 1.30 -11.35
CA SER A 32 8.09 2.44 -11.67
C SER A 32 7.47 3.11 -10.43
N ARG A 33 7.64 2.51 -9.25
CA ARG A 33 7.18 3.03 -7.95
C ARG A 33 8.39 3.15 -7.00
N PRO A 34 9.36 4.02 -7.31
CA PRO A 34 10.67 4.01 -6.64
C PRO A 34 10.62 4.42 -5.17
N TYR A 35 9.47 4.93 -4.71
CA TYR A 35 9.24 5.30 -3.32
C TYR A 35 8.80 4.16 -2.43
N MET A 36 8.45 3.00 -2.98
CA MET A 36 7.93 1.89 -2.19
C MET A 36 9.00 1.35 -1.24
N ALA A 37 8.59 1.11 0.00
CA ALA A 37 9.38 0.42 0.99
C ALA A 37 8.66 -0.85 1.43
N TYR A 38 9.36 -1.97 1.41
CA TYR A 38 8.93 -3.18 2.10
C TYR A 38 9.51 -3.15 3.51
N LEU A 39 8.66 -3.29 4.53
CA LEU A 39 9.05 -3.30 5.93
C LEU A 39 9.01 -4.75 6.43
N SER A 40 10.17 -5.35 6.61
CA SER A 40 10.32 -6.67 7.20
C SER A 40 10.45 -6.57 8.70
N MET A 41 9.64 -7.33 9.43
CA MET A 41 9.56 -7.29 10.90
C MET A 41 9.49 -8.69 11.48
N VAL A 42 10.00 -8.84 12.70
CA VAL A 42 9.86 -10.08 13.48
C VAL A 42 8.96 -9.80 14.68
N ARG A 43 7.89 -10.59 14.83
CA ARG A 43 6.98 -10.56 15.99
C ARG A 43 6.91 -11.96 16.61
N GLY A 44 7.65 -12.16 17.70
CA GLY A 44 7.86 -13.48 18.29
C GLY A 44 8.59 -14.40 17.31
N THR A 45 7.96 -15.50 16.90
CA THR A 45 8.51 -16.45 15.91
C THR A 45 8.04 -16.19 14.48
N LYS A 46 7.19 -15.18 14.25
CA LYS A 46 6.59 -14.90 12.94
C LYS A 46 7.26 -13.71 12.28
N CYS A 47 7.63 -13.88 11.01
CA CYS A 47 7.94 -12.76 10.13
C CYS A 47 6.64 -12.11 9.66
N VAL A 48 6.52 -10.81 9.85
CA VAL A 48 5.38 -10.00 9.42
C VAL A 48 5.92 -8.90 8.52
N SER A 49 5.13 -8.52 7.51
CA SER A 49 5.47 -7.43 6.64
C SER A 49 4.41 -6.34 6.63
N CYS A 50 4.88 -5.12 6.38
CA CYS A 50 4.07 -3.97 6.03
C CYS A 50 4.67 -3.29 4.80
N GLY A 51 3.88 -2.46 4.14
CA GLY A 51 4.35 -1.46 3.22
C GLY A 51 4.77 -0.17 3.94
N GLY A 52 5.44 0.69 3.19
CA GLY A 52 5.75 2.05 3.54
C GLY A 52 6.18 2.81 2.29
N PHE A 53 6.51 4.09 2.46
CA PHE A 53 7.06 4.88 1.38
C PHE A 53 8.06 5.91 1.86
N LEU A 54 9.13 6.09 1.08
CA LEU A 54 10.19 7.02 1.37
C LEU A 54 9.70 8.47 1.19
N VAL A 55 9.77 9.29 2.22
CA VAL A 55 9.37 10.71 2.19
C VAL A 55 10.56 11.67 2.25
N ARG A 56 11.71 11.15 2.73
CA ARG A 56 13.04 11.75 2.70
C ARG A 56 14.05 10.61 2.59
N ASN A 57 15.26 10.84 2.10
CA ASN A 57 16.25 9.77 1.88
C ASN A 57 16.57 8.93 3.13
N ASP A 58 16.26 9.40 4.33
CA ASP A 58 16.44 8.74 5.61
C ASP A 58 15.12 8.50 6.38
N PHE A 59 13.96 8.83 5.81
CA PHE A 59 12.65 8.66 6.45
C PHE A 59 11.62 7.96 5.59
N ILE A 60 11.00 6.95 6.17
CA ILE A 60 9.85 6.24 5.62
C ILE A 60 8.60 6.62 6.39
N MET A 61 7.49 6.81 5.70
CA MET A 61 6.15 6.93 6.28
C MET A 61 5.40 5.59 6.12
N THR A 62 4.72 5.16 7.18
CA THR A 62 3.92 3.93 7.24
C THR A 62 2.78 4.06 8.25
N ALA A 63 2.02 3.00 8.49
CA ALA A 63 0.97 2.94 9.50
C ALA A 63 1.57 2.70 10.90
N ALA A 64 0.96 3.27 11.95
CA ALA A 64 1.42 3.09 13.33
C ALA A 64 1.24 1.65 13.83
N HIS A 65 0.21 0.94 13.37
CA HIS A 65 0.00 -0.47 13.72
C HIS A 65 1.10 -1.40 13.16
N CYS A 66 1.94 -0.92 12.23
CA CYS A 66 3.13 -1.61 11.75
C CYS A 66 4.34 -1.45 12.69
N SER A 67 4.17 -0.90 13.89
CA SER A 67 5.26 -0.79 14.86
C SER A 67 5.82 -2.16 15.27
N SER A 68 7.14 -2.23 15.42
CA SER A 68 7.90 -3.39 15.91
C SER A 68 9.26 -2.91 16.44
N ASP A 69 9.86 -3.68 17.35
CA ASP A 69 11.18 -3.39 17.91
C ASP A 69 12.30 -3.60 16.88
N ASN A 70 12.08 -4.44 15.87
CA ASN A 70 13.07 -4.74 14.85
C ASN A 70 12.43 -4.66 13.45
N ILE A 71 12.63 -3.52 12.80
CA ILE A 71 12.15 -3.23 11.45
C ILE A 71 13.36 -3.09 10.53
N THR A 72 13.35 -3.82 9.41
CA THR A 72 14.29 -3.61 8.30
C THR A 72 13.51 -3.15 7.08
N ALA A 73 13.92 -2.02 6.52
CA ALA A 73 13.38 -1.51 5.27
C ALA A 73 14.15 -2.10 4.08
N ILE A 74 13.42 -2.55 3.06
CA ILE A 74 13.97 -2.95 1.77
C ILE A 74 13.41 -1.97 0.74
N LEU A 75 14.30 -1.14 0.18
CA LEU A 75 13.99 -0.14 -0.85
C LEU A 75 14.49 -0.62 -2.21
N GLY A 76 13.89 -0.14 -3.31
CA GLY A 76 14.39 -0.42 -4.67
C GLY A 76 14.12 -1.83 -5.19
N ALA A 77 13.42 -2.67 -4.42
CA ALA A 77 12.97 -3.97 -4.86
C ALA A 77 11.84 -3.84 -5.92
N HIS A 78 11.84 -4.73 -6.89
CA HIS A 78 10.65 -5.12 -7.65
C HIS A 78 10.22 -6.53 -7.24
N ASN A 79 11.16 -7.48 -7.23
CA ASN A 79 10.93 -8.85 -6.77
C ASN A 79 11.60 -9.11 -5.41
N MET A 80 10.81 -9.49 -4.41
CA MET A 80 11.27 -9.74 -3.03
C MET A 80 11.95 -11.10 -2.83
N VAL A 81 11.88 -12.00 -3.82
CA VAL A 81 12.50 -13.34 -3.79
C VAL A 81 13.84 -13.34 -4.52
N GLN A 82 14.02 -12.44 -5.48
CA GLN A 82 15.27 -12.30 -6.24
C GLN A 82 16.21 -11.32 -5.55
N ASP A 83 17.51 -11.61 -5.61
CA ASP A 83 18.56 -10.67 -5.23
C ASP A 83 18.75 -9.67 -6.40
N GLU A 84 18.22 -8.46 -6.22
CA GLU A 84 18.27 -7.41 -7.22
C GLU A 84 19.31 -6.36 -6.81
N ASN A 85 20.23 -6.01 -7.70
CA ASN A 85 21.25 -4.99 -7.46
C ASN A 85 20.69 -3.61 -7.07
N SER A 86 19.40 -3.35 -7.33
CA SER A 86 18.70 -2.12 -6.95
C SER A 86 18.28 -2.09 -5.48
N GLN A 87 18.27 -3.23 -4.79
CA GLN A 87 17.81 -3.35 -3.42
C GLN A 87 18.76 -2.67 -2.44
N GLN A 88 18.17 -1.89 -1.52
CA GLN A 88 18.86 -1.32 -0.37
C GLN A 88 18.18 -1.82 0.89
N ILE A 89 18.90 -2.66 1.64
CA ILE A 89 18.43 -3.25 2.90
C ILE A 89 18.97 -2.41 4.05
N ILE A 90 18.08 -1.68 4.73
CA ILE A 90 18.44 -0.67 5.72
C ILE A 90 17.63 -0.90 7.01
N PRO A 91 18.28 -1.22 8.15
CA PRO A 91 17.62 -1.26 9.44
C PRO A 91 17.04 0.11 9.82
N VAL A 92 15.90 0.09 10.52
CA VAL A 92 15.33 1.29 11.14
C VAL A 92 16.09 1.58 12.44
N ALA A 93 16.50 2.84 12.62
CA ALA A 93 17.14 3.30 13.85
C ALA A 93 16.15 3.79 14.90
N LYS A 94 15.05 4.42 14.47
CA LYS A 94 14.06 4.97 15.38
C LYS A 94 12.68 5.07 14.74
N SER A 95 11.65 4.79 15.53
CA SER A 95 10.25 4.90 15.16
C SER A 95 9.59 6.08 15.86
N PHE A 96 8.74 6.80 15.14
CA PHE A 96 7.97 7.95 15.60
C PHE A 96 6.50 7.70 15.27
N PRO A 97 5.78 6.89 16.05
CA PRO A 97 4.33 6.76 15.90
C PRO A 97 3.66 8.08 16.29
N PHE A 98 2.50 8.38 15.70
CA PHE A 98 1.72 9.52 16.16
C PHE A 98 1.31 9.32 17.64
N PRO A 99 1.50 10.32 18.52
CA PRO A 99 1.26 10.16 19.95
C PRO A 99 -0.15 9.68 20.31
N ASP A 100 -1.17 10.15 19.60
CA ASP A 100 -2.57 9.81 19.87
C ASP A 100 -3.08 8.62 19.02
N PHE A 101 -2.18 7.75 18.56
CA PHE A 101 -2.59 6.52 17.88
C PHE A 101 -3.49 5.67 18.78
N CYS A 102 -4.69 5.35 18.31
CA CYS A 102 -5.65 4.50 19.02
C CYS A 102 -5.77 3.14 18.32
N PRO A 103 -5.18 2.06 18.88
CA PRO A 103 -5.18 0.74 18.24
C PRO A 103 -6.56 0.12 18.06
N ARG A 104 -7.53 0.46 18.94
CA ARG A 104 -8.89 -0.11 18.91
C ARG A 104 -9.66 0.35 17.67
N GLU A 105 -9.62 1.65 17.37
CA GLU A 105 -10.37 2.26 16.26
C GLU A 105 -9.51 2.47 15.01
N LEU A 106 -8.20 2.22 15.11
CA LEU A 106 -7.18 2.58 14.13
C LEU A 106 -7.28 4.06 13.73
N ASP A 107 -7.53 4.91 14.73
CA ASP A 107 -7.44 6.36 14.59
C ASP A 107 -6.00 6.81 14.76
N ASN A 108 -5.62 7.85 14.01
CA ASN A 108 -4.25 8.38 13.98
C ASN A 108 -3.19 7.32 13.63
N ASP A 109 -3.54 6.39 12.75
CA ASP A 109 -2.69 5.27 12.34
C ASP A 109 -1.62 5.70 11.33
N ILE A 110 -0.63 6.44 11.82
CA ILE A 110 0.51 6.97 11.04
C ILE A 110 1.79 6.96 11.88
N MET A 111 2.90 6.59 11.24
CA MET A 111 4.22 6.55 11.85
C MET A 111 5.29 6.96 10.84
N LEU A 112 6.32 7.64 11.34
CA LEU A 112 7.56 7.91 10.64
C LEU A 112 8.67 6.99 11.17
N LEU A 113 9.49 6.46 10.26
CA LEU A 113 10.61 5.58 10.57
C LEU A 113 11.89 6.25 10.07
N LYS A 114 12.82 6.52 10.99
CA LYS A 114 14.16 6.98 10.65
C LYS A 114 15.06 5.78 10.34
N LEU A 115 15.61 5.76 9.13
CA LEU A 115 16.58 4.77 8.71
C LEU A 115 17.90 4.94 9.47
N ARG A 116 18.62 3.84 9.67
CA ARG A 116 19.93 3.87 10.33
C ARG A 116 21.02 4.58 9.51
N TRP A 117 20.86 4.59 8.20
CA TRP A 117 21.66 5.38 7.26
C TRP A 117 20.79 5.82 6.09
N ASN A 118 21.22 6.87 5.39
CA ASN A 118 20.50 7.41 4.25
C ASN A 118 20.45 6.38 3.12
N ALA A 119 19.28 6.25 2.49
CA ALA A 119 19.14 5.58 1.21
C ALA A 119 19.78 6.41 0.09
N THR A 120 20.44 5.72 -0.84
CA THR A 120 20.99 6.32 -2.04
C THR A 120 19.87 6.48 -3.07
N LEU A 121 19.46 7.72 -3.35
CA LEU A 121 18.42 7.98 -4.35
C LEU A 121 18.93 7.70 -5.76
N ASN A 122 18.15 6.99 -6.57
CA ASN A 122 18.46 6.61 -7.95
C ASN A 122 17.17 6.31 -8.72
N SER A 123 17.25 5.65 -9.88
CA SER A 123 16.07 5.31 -10.69
C SER A 123 15.10 4.33 -10.03
N ALA A 124 15.57 3.53 -9.07
CA ALA A 124 14.78 2.55 -8.32
C ALA A 124 14.41 3.00 -6.90
N VAL A 125 15.11 3.98 -6.34
CA VAL A 125 14.86 4.52 -4.99
C VAL A 125 14.64 6.02 -5.06
N GLY A 126 13.44 6.47 -4.73
CA GLY A 126 13.01 7.87 -4.84
C GLY A 126 12.06 8.26 -3.72
N VAL A 127 11.85 9.57 -3.52
CA VAL A 127 10.92 10.06 -2.50
C VAL A 127 9.53 10.31 -3.09
N LEU A 128 8.48 10.04 -2.31
CA LEU A 128 7.10 10.38 -2.64
C LEU A 128 6.72 11.71 -1.96
N PRO A 129 6.34 12.76 -2.72
CA PRO A 129 5.92 14.02 -2.13
C PRO A 129 4.68 13.88 -1.24
N LEU A 130 4.70 14.58 -0.12
CA LEU A 130 3.55 14.78 0.75
C LEU A 130 2.63 15.91 0.22
N PRO A 131 1.35 15.94 0.62
CA PRO A 131 0.44 17.03 0.28
C PRO A 131 0.97 18.38 0.78
N LYS A 132 0.86 19.43 -0.03
CA LYS A 132 1.34 20.77 0.34
C LYS A 132 0.43 21.49 1.34
N LYS A 133 -0.87 21.19 1.32
CA LYS A 133 -1.91 21.86 2.12
C LYS A 133 -2.90 20.83 2.63
N VAL A 134 -3.52 21.13 3.77
CA VAL A 134 -4.66 20.38 4.29
C VAL A 134 -5.83 20.56 3.33
N ARG A 135 -6.13 19.52 2.57
CA ARG A 135 -7.26 19.51 1.62
C ARG A 135 -7.84 18.12 1.52
N ASP A 136 -9.16 18.07 1.45
CA ASP A 136 -9.87 16.84 1.11
C ASP A 136 -9.61 16.43 -0.33
N VAL A 137 -9.51 15.13 -0.53
CA VAL A 137 -9.42 14.53 -1.86
C VAL A 137 -10.83 14.37 -2.39
N ARG A 138 -11.08 14.91 -3.59
CA ARG A 138 -12.39 14.87 -4.23
C ARG A 138 -12.87 13.41 -4.40
N VAL A 139 -14.10 13.13 -3.98
CA VAL A 139 -14.79 11.86 -4.27
C VAL A 139 -14.85 11.62 -5.79
N GLY A 140 -14.64 10.37 -6.22
CA GLY A 140 -14.52 10.01 -7.63
C GLY A 140 -13.11 10.19 -8.21
N ARG A 141 -12.14 10.67 -7.42
CA ARG A 141 -10.74 10.75 -7.85
C ARG A 141 -10.17 9.34 -8.01
N SER A 142 -9.60 9.06 -9.19
CA SER A 142 -8.78 7.87 -9.40
C SER A 142 -7.39 8.06 -8.79
N CYS A 143 -6.94 7.03 -8.07
CA CYS A 143 -5.69 6.94 -7.36
C CYS A 143 -5.14 5.51 -7.50
N SER A 144 -3.91 5.28 -7.11
CA SER A 144 -3.27 3.96 -7.13
C SER A 144 -2.74 3.56 -5.78
N VAL A 145 -2.75 2.26 -5.52
CA VAL A 145 -2.05 1.62 -4.39
C VAL A 145 -1.11 0.59 -5.00
N ALA A 146 0.07 0.42 -4.40
CA ALA A 146 1.01 -0.61 -4.79
C ALA A 146 1.57 -1.30 -3.54
N GLY A 147 1.97 -2.57 -3.68
CA GLY A 147 2.52 -3.36 -2.58
C GLY A 147 2.85 -4.80 -2.99
N TRP A 148 3.41 -5.54 -2.03
CA TRP A 148 3.75 -6.96 -2.14
C TRP A 148 2.84 -7.82 -1.25
N GLY A 149 1.73 -7.26 -0.78
CA GLY A 149 0.76 -7.96 0.05
C GLY A 149 0.09 -9.11 -0.68
N ALA A 150 -0.82 -9.74 0.05
CA ALA A 150 -1.49 -10.93 -0.39
C ALA A 150 -2.46 -10.67 -1.55
N MET A 151 -2.49 -11.66 -2.44
CA MET A 151 -3.06 -11.56 -3.79
C MET A 151 -4.41 -12.28 -3.89
N ASP A 152 -4.70 -13.10 -2.89
CA ASP A 152 -5.95 -13.82 -2.71
C ASP A 152 -6.85 -13.11 -1.69
N THR A 153 -8.14 -13.43 -1.73
CA THR A 153 -9.17 -12.83 -0.88
C THR A 153 -9.01 -13.19 0.60
N GLU A 154 -8.41 -14.36 0.89
CA GLU A 154 -8.12 -14.82 2.26
C GLU A 154 -6.89 -14.13 2.84
N GLY A 155 -6.06 -13.56 1.97
CA GLY A 155 -4.85 -12.80 2.25
C GLY A 155 -3.70 -13.65 2.79
N GLU A 156 -3.50 -14.82 2.20
CA GLU A 156 -2.51 -15.82 2.61
C GLU A 156 -1.28 -15.87 1.71
N LYS A 157 -1.39 -15.45 0.45
CA LYS A 157 -0.37 -15.62 -0.59
C LYS A 157 0.20 -14.27 -1.02
N PRO A 158 1.30 -13.80 -0.39
CA PRO A 158 1.98 -12.58 -0.81
C PRO A 158 2.54 -12.70 -2.23
N SER A 159 2.67 -11.57 -2.90
CA SER A 159 3.29 -11.49 -4.22
C SER A 159 4.81 -11.48 -4.13
N PRO A 160 5.52 -12.23 -4.99
CA PRO A 160 6.96 -12.06 -5.14
C PRO A 160 7.30 -10.71 -5.79
N THR A 161 6.54 -10.25 -6.79
CA THR A 161 6.77 -9.00 -7.51
C THR A 161 5.90 -7.86 -6.99
N LEU A 162 6.28 -6.60 -7.25
CA LEU A 162 5.49 -5.45 -6.86
C LEU A 162 4.23 -5.38 -7.72
N GLN A 163 3.10 -5.18 -7.08
CA GLN A 163 1.80 -5.18 -7.71
C GLN A 163 1.13 -3.82 -7.49
N GLU A 164 0.27 -3.43 -8.41
CA GLU A 164 -0.45 -2.16 -8.34
C GLU A 164 -1.90 -2.25 -8.79
N VAL A 165 -2.73 -1.39 -8.22
CA VAL A 165 -4.15 -1.34 -8.55
C VAL A 165 -4.67 0.10 -8.53
N ASN A 166 -5.51 0.41 -9.50
CA ASN A 166 -6.25 1.67 -9.52
C ASN A 166 -7.53 1.54 -8.70
N VAL A 167 -7.74 2.49 -7.79
CA VAL A 167 -8.90 2.62 -6.92
C VAL A 167 -9.51 4.02 -7.06
N THR A 168 -10.76 4.16 -6.65
CA THR A 168 -11.48 5.43 -6.71
C THR A 168 -11.84 5.89 -5.30
N VAL A 169 -11.60 7.16 -4.99
CA VAL A 169 -11.97 7.74 -3.70
C VAL A 169 -13.48 7.73 -3.53
N VAL A 170 -13.94 7.17 -2.43
CA VAL A 170 -15.35 7.04 -2.05
C VAL A 170 -15.57 7.53 -0.62
N ARG A 171 -16.78 8.01 -0.31
CA ARG A 171 -17.12 8.48 1.06
C ARG A 171 -18.37 7.80 1.61
N ARG A 172 -19.47 7.84 0.85
CA ARG A 172 -20.76 7.27 1.27
C ARG A 172 -20.66 5.77 1.54
N LEU A 173 -20.02 5.02 0.63
CA LEU A 173 -19.81 3.57 0.79
C LEU A 173 -19.08 3.27 2.11
N CYS A 174 -18.02 4.01 2.43
CA CYS A 174 -17.24 3.77 3.65
C CYS A 174 -17.96 4.16 4.92
N ALA A 175 -18.74 5.25 4.90
CA ALA A 175 -19.60 5.59 6.03
C ALA A 175 -20.66 4.50 6.29
N GLN A 176 -21.19 3.87 5.24
CA GLN A 176 -22.13 2.76 5.37
C GLN A 176 -21.45 1.46 5.83
N THR A 177 -20.26 1.16 5.33
CA THR A 177 -19.52 -0.06 5.67
C THR A 177 -18.91 -0.01 7.07
N TRP A 178 -18.29 1.11 7.44
CA TRP A 178 -17.43 1.22 8.63
C TRP A 178 -18.05 2.06 9.76
N GLY A 179 -19.20 2.70 9.51
CA GLY A 179 -19.91 3.50 10.51
C GLY A 179 -19.00 4.53 11.18
N ARG A 180 -18.94 4.48 12.52
CA ARG A 180 -18.15 5.42 13.34
C ARG A 180 -16.64 5.30 13.17
N GLN A 181 -16.15 4.15 12.70
CA GLN A 181 -14.72 3.93 12.47
C GLN A 181 -14.20 4.73 11.27
N PHE A 182 -15.07 5.24 10.40
CA PHE A 182 -14.71 6.12 9.30
C PHE A 182 -15.05 7.58 9.62
N ASN A 183 -14.02 8.40 9.84
CA ASN A 183 -14.11 9.80 10.23
C ASN A 183 -13.32 10.72 9.28
N GLU A 184 -13.24 12.00 9.60
CA GLU A 184 -12.58 13.03 8.78
C GLU A 184 -11.05 12.92 8.71
N TYR A 185 -10.41 12.16 9.60
CA TYR A 185 -8.98 11.87 9.57
C TYR A 185 -8.63 10.71 8.64
N LYS A 186 -9.63 10.12 8.00
CA LYS A 186 -9.50 8.98 7.09
C LYS A 186 -9.93 9.36 5.67
N VAL A 187 -9.32 8.72 4.70
CA VAL A 187 -9.74 8.71 3.29
C VAL A 187 -10.01 7.27 2.90
N CYS A 188 -10.94 7.07 2.00
CA CYS A 188 -11.37 5.73 1.63
C CYS A 188 -11.40 5.58 0.12
N ALA A 189 -10.99 4.41 -0.36
CA ALA A 189 -10.95 4.13 -1.78
C ALA A 189 -11.44 2.70 -2.04
N ALA A 190 -12.07 2.52 -3.20
CA ALA A 190 -12.65 1.25 -3.60
C ALA A 190 -12.47 1.02 -5.10
N GLY A 191 -12.51 -0.25 -5.49
CA GLY A 191 -12.80 -0.67 -6.85
C GLY A 191 -13.44 -2.06 -6.83
N PRO A 192 -14.08 -2.51 -7.92
CA PRO A 192 -14.72 -3.83 -7.96
C PRO A 192 -13.65 -4.92 -7.79
N LEU A 193 -13.70 -5.63 -6.66
CA LEU A 193 -12.66 -6.59 -6.25
C LEU A 193 -11.26 -5.97 -6.26
N LYS A 194 -11.11 -4.76 -5.69
CA LYS A 194 -9.84 -4.04 -5.63
C LYS A 194 -9.60 -3.42 -4.26
N GLY A 195 -8.41 -3.61 -3.73
CA GLY A 195 -7.98 -3.02 -2.47
C GLY A 195 -6.64 -3.60 -2.02
N GLY A 196 -6.06 -3.03 -0.98
CA GLY A 196 -4.91 -3.65 -0.31
C GLY A 196 -5.35 -4.83 0.56
N CYS A 197 -4.42 -5.74 0.83
CA CYS A 197 -4.66 -6.92 1.67
C CYS A 197 -3.53 -7.09 2.71
N SER A 198 -3.46 -8.28 3.33
CA SER A 198 -2.42 -8.64 4.29
C SER A 198 -1.04 -8.31 3.73
N GLY A 199 -0.21 -7.53 4.44
CA GLY A 199 1.13 -7.14 3.98
C GLY A 199 1.20 -5.80 3.24
N ASP A 200 0.08 -5.26 2.75
CA ASP A 200 0.04 -3.92 2.14
C ASP A 200 -0.14 -2.80 3.18
N SER A 201 -0.49 -3.13 4.43
CA SER A 201 -0.63 -2.17 5.53
C SER A 201 0.54 -1.18 5.55
N GLY A 202 0.25 0.13 5.63
CA GLY A 202 1.28 1.16 5.56
C GLY A 202 1.64 1.64 4.15
N ALA A 203 1.20 0.97 3.08
CA ALA A 203 1.43 1.39 1.71
C ALA A 203 0.72 2.72 1.38
N PRO A 204 1.27 3.54 0.46
CA PRO A 204 0.68 4.82 0.10
C PRO A 204 -0.54 4.65 -0.81
N LEU A 205 -1.57 5.47 -0.57
CA LEU A 205 -2.56 5.83 -1.57
C LEU A 205 -2.06 7.04 -2.35
N VAL A 206 -1.81 6.86 -3.64
CA VAL A 206 -1.17 7.87 -4.49
C VAL A 206 -2.16 8.45 -5.49
N CYS A 207 -2.33 9.76 -5.49
CA CYS A 207 -3.11 10.46 -6.52
C CYS A 207 -2.27 11.55 -7.15
N ARG A 208 -2.10 11.51 -8.48
CA ARG A 208 -1.27 12.47 -9.23
C ARG A 208 0.14 12.61 -8.65
N GLY A 209 0.76 11.49 -8.27
CA GLY A 209 2.13 11.44 -7.77
C GLY A 209 2.33 11.98 -6.34
N VAL A 210 1.27 12.12 -5.55
CA VAL A 210 1.33 12.59 -4.16
C VAL A 210 0.71 11.54 -3.22
N ALA A 211 1.35 11.31 -2.07
CA ALA A 211 0.83 10.43 -1.02
C ALA A 211 -0.35 11.10 -0.28
N ILE A 212 -1.58 10.73 -0.62
CA ILE A 212 -2.76 11.31 0.04
C ILE A 212 -3.21 10.52 1.27
N GLY A 213 -2.79 9.26 1.37
CA GLY A 213 -3.22 8.35 2.40
C GLY A 213 -2.22 7.23 2.65
N ILE A 214 -2.37 6.55 3.78
CA ILE A 214 -1.57 5.40 4.22
C ILE A 214 -2.54 4.26 4.50
N LEU A 215 -2.36 3.09 3.89
CA LEU A 215 -3.30 1.98 4.06
C LEU A 215 -3.33 1.56 5.53
N SER A 216 -4.49 1.69 6.17
CA SER A 216 -4.68 1.39 7.59
C SER A 216 -5.42 0.07 7.75
N PHE A 217 -6.61 -0.06 7.17
CA PHE A 217 -7.39 -1.30 7.24
C PHE A 217 -8.32 -1.50 6.05
N GLY A 218 -8.83 -2.72 5.93
CA GLY A 218 -9.85 -3.13 4.98
C GLY A 218 -10.64 -4.30 5.55
N GLY A 219 -11.60 -4.80 4.78
CA GLY A 219 -12.40 -5.96 5.18
C GLY A 219 -11.81 -7.29 4.72
N LYS A 220 -12.25 -8.37 5.38
CA LYS A 220 -12.10 -9.74 4.88
C LYS A 220 -13.48 -10.23 4.39
N PRO A 221 -13.56 -10.85 3.20
CA PRO A 221 -12.46 -11.13 2.28
C PRO A 221 -11.91 -9.85 1.62
N CYS A 222 -10.60 -9.83 1.33
CA CYS A 222 -9.94 -8.68 0.75
C CYS A 222 -10.55 -8.30 -0.62
N GLY A 223 -10.58 -7.01 -0.95
CA GLY A 223 -11.13 -6.50 -2.21
C GLY A 223 -12.67 -6.38 -2.28
N TYR A 224 -13.41 -6.98 -1.34
CA TYR A 224 -14.88 -6.86 -1.26
C TYR A 224 -15.35 -5.61 -0.54
N PHE A 225 -14.51 -5.05 0.33
CA PHE A 225 -14.79 -3.87 1.13
C PHE A 225 -13.89 -2.71 0.73
N PRO A 226 -14.36 -1.47 0.82
CA PRO A 226 -13.52 -0.32 0.52
C PRO A 226 -12.39 -0.22 1.55
N SER A 227 -11.17 0.00 1.07
CA SER A 227 -9.98 0.17 1.91
C SER A 227 -9.96 1.56 2.54
N VAL A 228 -9.61 1.62 3.82
CA VAL A 228 -9.50 2.85 4.60
C VAL A 228 -8.03 3.20 4.82
N PHE A 229 -7.73 4.46 4.61
CA PHE A 229 -6.40 5.01 4.68
C PHE A 229 -6.36 6.18 5.67
N THR A 230 -5.30 6.29 6.45
CA THR A 230 -5.03 7.49 7.25
C THR A 230 -4.77 8.67 6.33
N LYS A 231 -5.51 9.77 6.46
CA LYS A 231 -5.41 10.95 5.58
C LYS A 231 -4.18 11.78 5.93
N VAL A 232 -3.10 11.60 5.17
CA VAL A 232 -1.78 12.24 5.40
C VAL A 232 -1.88 13.75 5.60
N ALA A 233 -2.77 14.42 4.86
CA ALA A 233 -2.94 15.87 4.92
C ALA A 233 -3.27 16.39 6.33
N MET A 234 -3.87 15.58 7.21
CA MET A 234 -4.22 15.96 8.58
C MET A 234 -3.03 15.93 9.55
N TYR A 235 -1.92 15.32 9.15
CA TYR A 235 -0.75 15.07 10.01
C TYR A 235 0.50 15.82 9.52
N LEU A 236 0.33 16.78 8.60
CA LEU A 236 1.47 17.46 7.96
C LEU A 236 2.32 18.24 8.96
N ASP A 237 1.72 18.89 9.95
CA ASP A 237 2.47 19.71 10.91
C ASP A 237 3.29 18.82 11.83
N TRP A 238 2.71 17.74 12.35
CA TRP A 238 3.45 16.70 13.08
C TRP A 238 4.56 16.07 12.24
N ALA A 239 4.27 15.68 11.00
CA ALA A 239 5.26 15.05 10.14
C ALA A 239 6.43 16.00 9.84
N ARG A 240 6.14 17.30 9.61
CA ARG A 240 7.18 18.32 9.40
C ARG A 240 8.03 18.52 10.64
N ASP A 241 7.42 18.55 11.83
CA ASP A 241 8.14 18.70 13.10
C ASP A 241 9.10 17.52 13.34
N VAL A 242 8.61 16.29 13.19
CA VAL A 242 9.45 15.08 13.31
C VAL A 242 10.60 15.11 12.32
N LEU A 243 10.33 15.43 11.05
CA LEU A 243 11.36 15.51 10.01
C LEU A 243 12.35 16.66 10.27
N ALA A 244 11.91 17.83 10.76
CA ALA A 244 12.82 18.96 10.99
C ALA A 244 13.78 18.70 12.16
N ASN A 245 13.33 17.98 13.18
CA ASN A 245 14.06 17.80 14.43
C ASN A 245 14.83 16.47 14.54
N ASN A 246 14.81 15.64 13.49
CA ASN A 246 15.48 14.33 13.47
C ASN A 246 16.10 14.06 12.10
#